data_AF-A0A3M6Y1L0-F1
#
_entry.id   AF-A0A3M6Y1L0-F1
#
_cell.length_a   1.000
_cell.length_b   1.000
_cell.length_c   1.000
_cell.angle_alpha   90.00
_cell.angle_beta   90.00
_cell.angle_gamma   90.00
#
_symmetry.space_group_name_H-M   'P 1'
#
loop_
_entity.id
_entity.type
_entity.pdbx_description
1 polymer ?
#
loop_
_entity_poly.entity_id
_entity_poly.type
_entity_poly.pdbx_seq_one_letter_code
_entity_poly.pdbx_strand_id
1 'polypeptide(L)'
;HIQEANYKLLQKFVNEEKRLGPIYGASFTYASFSSRYTNVLNGETPNIFSLDFSGGSLVDVGVYPVTFAVALFGEPKSQTYAPYICRTGVDAGGVITLRYEGFGVQINQAKSYTSTAPCEVYGEQGTITTNSTTDISTIKHFNPHTKNTEELAGPYKTVQKPNVNMEEEAVEFARIMNEKDTKAAAELERISNIVLRVTTDLRRQNGILYPADKQ
;
A
#
# COMPACT_ATOMS: atom_id res chain seq x y z
N HIS A 1 -0.64 -7.72 4.61
CA HIS A 1 0.29 -7.74 3.45
C HIS A 1 1.77 -7.58 3.79
N ILE A 2 2.20 -6.69 4.70
CA ILE A 2 3.64 -6.57 5.04
C ILE A 2 4.22 -7.79 5.77
N GLN A 3 3.37 -8.71 6.22
CA GLN A 3 3.79 -9.99 6.80
C GLN A 3 3.91 -11.11 5.76
N GLU A 4 3.49 -10.88 4.52
CA GLU A 4 3.59 -11.87 3.45
C GLU A 4 5.07 -12.24 3.20
N ALA A 5 5.35 -13.52 3.00
CA ALA A 5 6.71 -14.02 2.79
C ALA A 5 7.41 -13.30 1.62
N ASN A 6 6.68 -13.07 0.54
CA ASN A 6 7.18 -12.35 -0.62
C ASN A 6 7.37 -10.85 -0.36
N TYR A 7 6.60 -10.23 0.53
CA TYR A 7 6.92 -8.87 0.98
C TYR A 7 8.24 -8.83 1.77
N LYS A 8 8.45 -9.78 2.67
CA LYS A 8 9.71 -9.90 3.43
C LYS A 8 10.91 -10.15 2.51
N LEU A 9 10.75 -10.97 1.47
CA LEU A 9 11.78 -11.14 0.43
C LEU A 9 12.05 -9.85 -0.34
N LEU A 10 11.02 -9.13 -0.78
CA LEU A 10 11.18 -7.82 -1.40
C LEU A 10 11.96 -6.86 -0.49
N GLN A 11 11.58 -6.76 0.78
CA GLN A 11 12.25 -5.92 1.76
C GLN A 11 13.73 -6.29 1.90
N LYS A 12 14.05 -7.59 1.97
CA LYS A 12 15.42 -8.09 1.99
C LYS A 12 16.20 -7.69 0.73
N PHE A 13 15.63 -7.87 -0.46
CA PHE A 13 16.28 -7.52 -1.72
C PHE A 13 16.56 -6.02 -1.86
N VAL A 14 15.63 -5.19 -1.40
CA VAL A 14 15.73 -3.73 -1.50
C VAL A 14 16.64 -3.15 -0.41
N ASN A 15 16.46 -3.55 0.85
CA ASN A 15 17.09 -2.87 1.99
C ASN A 15 18.36 -3.56 2.51
N GLU A 16 18.41 -4.90 2.51
CA GLU A 16 19.55 -5.66 3.06
C GLU A 16 20.58 -6.00 1.97
N GLU A 17 20.13 -6.65 0.89
CA GLU A 17 20.99 -7.05 -0.22
C GLU A 17 21.27 -5.90 -1.20
N LYS A 18 20.47 -4.82 -1.13
CA LYS A 18 20.59 -3.63 -1.99
C LYS A 18 20.71 -3.97 -3.47
N ARG A 19 19.92 -4.93 -3.96
CA ARG A 19 19.98 -5.43 -5.35
C ARG A 19 19.76 -4.36 -6.40
N LEU A 20 19.09 -3.27 -6.04
CA LEU A 20 18.82 -2.12 -6.92
C LEU A 20 19.89 -1.02 -6.83
N GLY A 21 20.85 -1.11 -5.90
CA GLY A 21 21.73 0.02 -5.58
C GLY A 21 20.94 1.21 -5.01
N PRO A 22 21.36 2.45 -5.28
CA PRO A 22 20.57 3.64 -4.95
C PRO A 22 19.15 3.59 -5.54
N ILE A 23 18.15 3.93 -4.72
CA ILE A 23 16.74 3.96 -5.13
C ILE A 23 16.43 5.31 -5.79
N TYR A 24 15.77 5.26 -6.94
CA TYR A 24 15.38 6.43 -7.72
C TYR A 24 13.88 6.72 -7.65
N GLY A 25 13.08 5.74 -7.22
CA GLY A 25 11.65 5.93 -6.99
C GLY A 25 10.88 4.62 -6.90
N ALA A 26 9.57 4.71 -6.79
CA ALA A 26 8.67 3.57 -6.88
C ALA A 26 7.27 3.97 -7.40
N SER A 27 6.54 3.00 -7.90
CA SER A 27 5.15 3.14 -8.31
C SER A 27 4.34 1.98 -7.75
N PHE A 28 3.35 2.25 -6.91
CA PHE A 28 2.49 1.22 -6.33
C PHE A 28 1.04 1.41 -6.74
N THR A 29 0.33 0.30 -6.93
CA THR A 29 -1.06 0.33 -7.39
C THR A 29 -1.93 -0.58 -6.52
N TYR A 30 -3.07 -0.04 -6.09
CA TYR A 30 -4.20 -0.84 -5.62
C TYR A 30 -5.52 -0.15 -6.02
N ALA A 31 -5.94 -0.41 -7.26
CA ALA A 31 -7.17 0.15 -7.81
C ALA A 31 -8.07 -0.98 -8.32
N SER A 32 -9.23 -1.16 -7.67
CA SER A 32 -10.20 -2.18 -8.02
C SER A 32 -11.61 -1.60 -7.93
N PHE A 33 -12.34 -1.66 -9.05
CA PHE A 33 -13.71 -1.15 -9.12
C PHE A 33 -14.59 -1.86 -8.09
N SER A 34 -15.13 -1.10 -7.15
CA SER A 34 -15.98 -1.64 -6.09
C SER A 34 -17.42 -1.77 -6.59
N SER A 35 -18.05 -2.91 -6.35
CA SER A 35 -19.50 -3.05 -6.55
C SER A 35 -20.32 -2.02 -5.77
N ARG A 36 -19.84 -1.59 -4.59
CA ARG A 36 -20.45 -0.52 -3.80
C ARG A 36 -20.34 0.85 -4.47
N TYR A 37 -19.40 1.04 -5.40
CA TYR A 37 -19.32 2.27 -6.17
C TYR A 37 -20.45 2.35 -7.20
N THR A 38 -20.94 1.22 -7.73
CA THR A 38 -22.18 1.20 -8.54
C THR A 38 -23.37 1.76 -7.76
N ASN A 39 -23.50 1.44 -6.48
CA ASN A 39 -24.55 2.02 -5.63
C ASN A 39 -24.39 3.55 -5.50
N VAL A 40 -23.15 4.06 -5.43
CA VAL A 40 -22.87 5.50 -5.49
C VAL A 40 -23.23 6.11 -6.86
N LEU A 41 -23.12 5.38 -7.96
CA LEU A 41 -23.61 5.88 -9.24
C LEU A 41 -25.16 5.91 -9.28
N ASN A 42 -25.83 5.03 -8.53
CA ASN A 42 -27.29 4.91 -8.47
C ASN A 42 -27.98 5.82 -7.44
N GLY A 43 -27.28 6.72 -6.77
CA GLY A 43 -27.88 7.65 -5.81
C GLY A 43 -27.77 7.24 -4.32
N GLU A 44 -27.28 6.04 -4.01
CA GLU A 44 -27.10 5.55 -2.62
C GLU A 44 -25.80 6.03 -1.95
N THR A 45 -25.72 5.95 -0.63
CA THR A 45 -24.51 6.26 0.14
C THR A 45 -24.12 5.07 1.02
N PRO A 46 -23.43 4.05 0.48
CA PRO A 46 -22.92 2.93 1.27
C PRO A 46 -21.92 3.40 2.32
N ASN A 47 -21.80 2.69 3.46
CA ASN A 47 -20.91 3.07 4.57
C ASN A 47 -19.48 3.38 4.12
N ILE A 48 -18.91 2.54 3.24
CA ILE A 48 -17.54 2.71 2.71
C ILE A 48 -17.36 3.98 1.88
N PHE A 49 -18.45 4.62 1.44
CA PHE A 49 -18.46 5.88 0.70
C PHE A 49 -19.13 7.00 1.50
N SER A 50 -19.16 6.92 2.84
CA SER A 50 -19.79 7.91 3.70
C SER A 50 -18.77 8.60 4.61
N LEU A 51 -18.83 9.93 4.71
CA LEU A 51 -18.04 10.69 5.68
C LEU A 51 -18.41 10.30 7.13
N ASP A 52 -19.68 9.97 7.39
CA ASP A 52 -20.16 9.61 8.73
C ASP A 52 -19.57 8.29 9.24
N PHE A 53 -19.21 7.40 8.32
CA PHE A 53 -18.56 6.11 8.62
C PHE A 53 -17.05 6.13 8.37
N SER A 54 -16.45 7.33 8.25
CA SER A 54 -15.03 7.49 7.95
C SER A 54 -14.58 6.71 6.71
N GLY A 55 -15.42 6.72 5.67
CA GLY A 55 -15.20 6.01 4.42
C GLY A 55 -14.28 6.76 3.44
N GLY A 56 -14.13 6.17 2.26
CA GLY A 56 -13.27 6.67 1.19
C GLY A 56 -12.30 5.61 0.69
N SER A 57 -11.85 5.77 -0.55
CA SER A 57 -10.92 4.83 -1.17
C SER A 57 -9.55 4.84 -0.49
N LEU A 58 -9.08 6.01 -0.05
CA LEU A 58 -7.78 6.20 0.60
C LEU A 58 -7.64 5.37 1.87
N VAL A 59 -8.66 5.35 2.71
CA VAL A 59 -8.62 4.64 4.00
C VAL A 59 -9.01 3.17 3.89
N ASP A 60 -9.73 2.79 2.84
CA ASP A 60 -10.14 1.41 2.62
C ASP A 60 -9.12 0.60 1.81
N VAL A 61 -8.72 1.07 0.62
CA VAL A 61 -7.73 0.38 -0.24
C VAL A 61 -6.40 1.12 -0.35
N GLY A 62 -6.40 2.46 -0.26
CA GLY A 62 -5.17 3.26 -0.36
C GLY A 62 -4.21 3.04 0.81
N VAL A 63 -4.71 2.59 1.97
CA VAL A 63 -3.92 2.28 3.16
C VAL A 63 -2.90 1.17 2.90
N TYR A 64 -3.21 0.22 2.02
CA TYR A 64 -2.32 -0.91 1.69
C TYR A 64 -1.04 -0.46 0.98
N PRO A 65 -1.08 0.22 -0.19
CA PRO A 65 0.13 0.71 -0.84
C PRO A 65 0.86 1.80 -0.04
N VAL A 66 0.15 2.59 0.80
CA VAL A 66 0.81 3.52 1.73
C VAL A 66 1.60 2.75 2.79
N THR A 67 1.00 1.73 3.42
CA THR A 67 1.68 0.87 4.40
C THR A 67 2.85 0.13 3.75
N PHE A 68 2.68 -0.35 2.51
CA PHE A 68 3.71 -1.04 1.74
C PHE A 68 4.94 -0.13 1.54
N ALA A 69 4.71 1.12 1.14
CA ALA A 69 5.76 2.12 0.97
C ALA A 69 6.45 2.46 2.30
N VAL A 70 5.67 2.69 3.37
CA VAL A 70 6.19 3.06 4.69
C VAL A 70 7.04 1.93 5.30
N ALA A 71 6.59 0.68 5.16
CA ALA A 71 7.35 -0.46 5.66
C ALA A 71 8.59 -0.77 4.81
N LEU A 72 8.62 -0.35 3.53
CA LEU A 72 9.77 -0.56 2.65
C LEU A 72 10.81 0.56 2.76
N PHE A 73 10.37 1.81 2.85
CA PHE A 73 11.24 3.01 2.76
C PHE A 73 11.28 3.86 4.04
N GLY A 74 10.44 3.58 5.03
CA GLY A 74 10.32 4.37 6.26
C GLY A 74 9.32 5.52 6.15
N GLU A 75 9.47 6.54 6.99
CA GLU A 75 8.56 7.69 7.00
C GLU A 75 8.87 8.65 5.83
N PRO A 76 7.85 9.05 5.03
CA PRO A 76 8.06 10.06 4.01
C PRO A 76 8.33 11.44 4.62
N LYS A 77 9.09 12.27 3.90
CA LYS A 77 9.35 13.68 4.26
C LYS A 77 8.14 14.58 4.03
N SER A 78 7.32 14.24 3.04
CA SER A 78 6.07 14.94 2.73
C SER A 78 5.17 14.08 1.85
N GLN A 79 3.88 14.38 1.84
CA GLN A 79 2.87 13.65 1.08
C GLN A 79 1.88 14.62 0.46
N THR A 80 1.43 14.32 -0.76
CA THR A 80 0.38 15.05 -1.48
C THR A 80 -0.57 14.06 -2.12
N TYR A 81 -1.84 14.45 -2.29
CA TYR A 81 -2.85 13.59 -2.89
C TYR A 81 -3.74 14.38 -3.85
N ALA A 82 -3.98 13.81 -5.03
CA ALA A 82 -4.93 14.29 -6.02
C ALA A 82 -6.13 13.30 -6.08
N PRO A 83 -7.15 13.48 -5.23
CA PRO A 83 -8.32 12.62 -5.20
C PRO A 83 -9.31 12.91 -6.33
N TYR A 84 -10.03 11.86 -6.72
CA TYR A 84 -11.36 11.99 -7.27
C TYR A 84 -12.39 11.91 -6.13
N ILE A 85 -13.00 13.04 -5.79
CA ILE A 85 -14.06 13.14 -4.79
C ILE A 85 -15.40 12.79 -5.44
N CYS A 86 -16.09 11.76 -4.92
CA CYS A 86 -17.40 11.37 -5.42
C CYS A 86 -18.51 12.19 -4.74
N ARG A 87 -19.77 12.08 -5.22
CA ARG A 87 -20.87 12.95 -4.76
C ARG A 87 -21.18 12.87 -3.27
N THR A 88 -20.73 11.81 -2.59
CA THR A 88 -20.95 11.62 -1.14
C THR A 88 -19.93 12.37 -0.29
N GLY A 89 -18.96 13.05 -0.91
CA GLY A 89 -17.96 13.89 -0.25
C GLY A 89 -16.68 13.17 0.18
N VAL A 90 -16.62 11.83 0.08
CA VAL A 90 -15.38 11.06 0.25
C VAL A 90 -14.63 10.93 -1.08
N ASP A 91 -13.37 10.50 -1.03
CA ASP A 91 -12.67 10.07 -2.23
C ASP A 91 -13.13 8.69 -2.72
N ALA A 92 -13.17 8.50 -4.03
CA ALA A 92 -13.38 7.18 -4.65
C ALA A 92 -12.13 6.66 -5.40
N GLY A 93 -11.03 7.40 -5.36
CA GLY A 93 -9.72 7.02 -5.90
C GLY A 93 -8.84 8.22 -6.14
N GLY A 94 -7.64 8.01 -6.69
CA GLY A 94 -6.73 9.07 -7.09
C GLY A 94 -5.26 8.69 -6.95
N VAL A 95 -4.39 9.68 -7.11
CA VAL A 95 -2.94 9.49 -7.10
C VAL A 95 -2.30 10.23 -5.92
N ILE A 96 -1.56 9.49 -5.12
CA ILE A 96 -0.76 10.01 -4.00
C ILE A 96 0.69 10.10 -4.45
N THR A 97 1.40 11.12 -3.97
CA THR A 97 2.85 11.20 -4.07
C THR A 97 3.45 11.28 -2.67
N LEU A 98 4.34 10.36 -2.36
CA LEU A 98 5.15 10.37 -1.14
C LEU A 98 6.57 10.78 -1.52
N ARG A 99 7.15 11.75 -0.83
CA ARG A 99 8.53 12.19 -1.05
C ARG A 99 9.42 11.65 0.04
N TYR A 100 10.54 11.04 -0.36
CA TYR A 100 11.61 10.59 0.52
C TYR A 100 12.88 11.41 0.25
N GLU A 101 13.95 11.15 0.99
CA GLU A 101 15.24 11.77 0.71
C GLU A 101 15.78 11.25 -0.63
N GLY A 102 15.87 12.13 -1.63
CA GLY A 102 16.42 11.81 -2.95
C GLY A 102 15.47 11.15 -3.97
N PHE A 103 14.29 10.66 -3.57
CA PHE A 103 13.35 10.01 -4.50
C PHE A 103 11.88 10.21 -4.14
N GLY A 104 11.00 9.94 -5.10
CA GLY A 104 9.54 9.98 -4.93
C GLY A 104 8.89 8.61 -5.15
N VAL A 105 7.74 8.41 -4.52
CA VAL A 105 6.88 7.24 -4.72
C VAL A 105 5.51 7.72 -5.16
N GLN A 106 5.01 7.20 -6.28
CA GLN A 106 3.62 7.41 -6.69
C GLN A 106 2.76 6.22 -6.25
N ILE A 107 1.53 6.50 -5.82
CA ILE A 107 0.55 5.46 -5.47
C ILE A 107 -0.73 5.75 -6.23
N ASN A 108 -1.19 4.80 -7.05
CA ASN A 108 -2.50 4.83 -7.69
C ASN A 108 -3.46 3.91 -6.92
N GLN A 109 -4.50 4.48 -6.32
CA GLN A 109 -5.50 3.73 -5.58
C GLN A 109 -6.90 4.12 -6.01
N ALA A 110 -7.82 3.17 -6.03
CA ALA A 110 -9.22 3.47 -6.31
C ALA A 110 -10.21 2.38 -5.94
N LYS A 111 -11.43 2.84 -5.71
CA LYS A 111 -12.66 2.04 -5.73
C LYS A 111 -13.60 2.42 -6.88
N SER A 112 -13.33 3.51 -7.61
CA SER A 112 -14.11 3.97 -8.77
C SER A 112 -13.59 3.48 -10.12
N TYR A 113 -12.41 2.88 -10.17
CA TYR A 113 -11.82 2.29 -11.36
C TYR A 113 -10.90 1.12 -11.01
N THR A 114 -10.59 0.30 -12.01
CA THR A 114 -9.61 -0.79 -11.90
C THR A 114 -8.34 -0.41 -12.65
N SER A 115 -7.18 -0.69 -12.05
CA SER A 115 -5.90 -0.67 -12.75
C SER A 115 -5.23 -2.03 -12.61
N THR A 116 -4.64 -2.50 -13.71
CA THR A 116 -3.80 -3.70 -13.74
C THR A 116 -2.32 -3.36 -13.82
N ALA A 117 -1.95 -2.10 -13.54
CA ALA A 117 -0.56 -1.68 -13.51
C ALA A 117 0.18 -2.44 -12.40
N PRO A 118 1.40 -2.92 -12.68
CA PRO A 118 2.20 -3.59 -11.66
C PRO A 118 2.68 -2.58 -10.61
N CYS A 119 3.31 -3.12 -9.58
CA CYS A 119 4.05 -2.35 -8.59
C CYS A 119 5.53 -2.43 -8.91
N GLU A 120 6.26 -1.32 -8.82
CA GLU A 120 7.65 -1.23 -9.24
C GLU A 120 8.50 -0.44 -8.24
N VAL A 121 9.75 -0.85 -8.06
CA VAL A 121 10.80 -0.11 -7.38
C VAL A 121 11.95 0.08 -8.35
N TYR A 122 12.41 1.32 -8.51
CA TYR A 122 13.44 1.72 -9.46
C TYR A 122 14.75 2.00 -8.73
N GLY A 123 15.86 1.53 -9.29
CA GLY A 123 17.18 1.93 -8.82
C GLY A 123 18.25 1.81 -9.90
N GLU A 124 19.47 2.15 -9.52
CA GLU A 124 20.65 2.12 -10.40
C GLU A 124 20.83 0.79 -11.13
N GLN A 125 20.58 -0.32 -10.44
CA GLN A 125 20.81 -1.68 -10.96
C GLN A 125 19.54 -2.31 -11.55
N GLY A 126 18.51 -1.49 -11.83
CA GLY A 126 17.34 -1.90 -12.59
C GLY A 126 16.01 -1.66 -11.89
N THR A 127 15.06 -2.57 -12.13
CA THR A 127 13.70 -2.46 -11.61
C THR A 127 13.28 -3.76 -10.96
N ILE A 128 12.74 -3.70 -9.74
CA ILE A 128 12.01 -4.82 -9.15
C ILE A 128 10.52 -4.57 -9.35
N THR A 129 9.82 -5.54 -9.93
CA THR A 129 8.39 -5.50 -10.23
C THR A 129 7.64 -6.58 -9.46
N THR A 130 6.59 -6.20 -8.73
CA THR A 130 5.64 -7.11 -8.11
C THR A 130 4.27 -7.01 -8.77
N ASN A 131 3.47 -8.08 -8.68
CA ASN A 131 2.11 -8.11 -9.26
C ASN A 131 1.15 -7.14 -8.54
N SER A 132 1.40 -6.84 -7.27
CA SER A 132 0.47 -6.19 -6.37
C SER A 132 1.20 -5.72 -5.09
N THR A 133 0.51 -4.94 -4.27
CA THR A 133 0.93 -4.62 -2.89
C THR A 133 0.38 -5.59 -1.85
N THR A 134 -0.52 -6.48 -2.24
CA THR A 134 -1.08 -7.59 -1.42
C THR A 134 -1.09 -8.87 -2.24
N ASP A 135 -1.10 -10.03 -1.60
CA ASP A 135 -1.13 -11.33 -2.29
C ASP A 135 -0.01 -11.43 -3.34
N ILE A 136 1.22 -11.11 -2.90
CA ILE A 136 2.40 -10.99 -3.78
C ILE A 136 2.80 -12.39 -4.25
N SER A 137 2.65 -12.64 -5.55
CA SER A 137 2.95 -13.92 -6.19
C SER A 137 4.17 -13.87 -7.10
N THR A 138 4.62 -12.67 -7.48
CA THR A 138 5.78 -12.49 -8.37
C THR A 138 6.73 -11.38 -7.91
N ILE A 139 8.01 -11.72 -8.00
CA ILE A 139 9.32 -11.13 -7.69
C ILE A 139 10.26 -10.72 -8.81
N LYS A 140 9.90 -9.90 -9.81
CA LYS A 140 10.75 -9.82 -11.02
C LYS A 140 11.81 -8.74 -10.92
N HIS A 141 13.10 -9.09 -10.98
CA HIS A 141 14.20 -8.14 -11.11
C HIS A 141 14.68 -8.07 -12.55
N PHE A 142 14.45 -6.93 -13.20
CA PHE A 142 14.99 -6.62 -14.52
C PHE A 142 16.33 -5.90 -14.43
N ASN A 143 17.36 -6.44 -15.08
CA ASN A 143 18.68 -5.81 -15.17
C ASN A 143 18.83 -5.05 -16.52
N PRO A 144 19.07 -3.72 -16.49
CA PRO A 144 19.08 -2.91 -17.70
C PRO A 144 20.34 -3.11 -18.56
N HIS A 145 21.42 -3.66 -18.00
CA HIS A 145 22.68 -3.93 -18.72
C HIS A 145 22.61 -5.26 -19.47
N THR A 146 22.15 -6.32 -18.81
CA THR A 146 22.06 -7.66 -19.40
C THR A 146 20.75 -7.90 -20.16
N LYS A 147 19.74 -7.05 -19.93
CA LYS A 147 18.36 -7.19 -20.44
C LYS A 147 17.65 -8.46 -19.96
N ASN A 148 18.18 -9.11 -18.93
CA ASN A 148 17.59 -10.31 -18.34
C ASN A 148 16.63 -9.94 -17.20
N THR A 149 15.60 -10.77 -17.02
CA THR A 149 14.69 -10.72 -15.88
C THR A 149 14.86 -11.99 -15.05
N GLU A 150 15.12 -11.82 -13.76
CA GLU A 150 15.17 -12.90 -12.77
C GLU A 150 13.85 -12.93 -11.98
N GLU A 151 13.27 -14.12 -11.77
CA GLU A 151 12.14 -14.30 -10.87
C GLU A 151 12.67 -14.64 -9.47
N LEU A 152 12.38 -13.78 -8.51
CA LEU A 152 12.87 -13.83 -7.13
C LEU A 152 11.79 -14.23 -6.12
N ALA A 153 10.53 -14.38 -6.54
CA ALA A 153 9.47 -14.80 -5.63
C ALA A 153 9.78 -16.20 -5.08
N GLY A 154 9.63 -16.34 -3.76
CA GLY A 154 9.61 -17.64 -3.12
C GLY A 154 8.25 -18.32 -3.27
N PRO A 155 8.09 -19.52 -2.67
CA PRO A 155 6.78 -20.14 -2.51
C PRO A 155 5.83 -19.16 -1.83
N TYR A 156 4.65 -18.98 -2.42
CA TYR A 156 3.58 -18.15 -1.86
C TYR A 156 2.33 -18.99 -1.63
N LYS A 157 1.48 -18.53 -0.72
CA LYS A 157 0.21 -19.19 -0.44
C LYS A 157 -0.84 -18.70 -1.43
N THR A 158 -1.37 -19.61 -2.23
CA THR A 158 -2.52 -19.32 -3.08
C THR A 158 -3.79 -19.47 -2.24
N VAL A 159 -4.50 -18.36 -2.06
CA VAL A 159 -5.79 -18.32 -1.36
C VAL A 159 -6.85 -18.94 -2.26
N GLN A 160 -7.17 -20.22 -2.06
CA GLN A 160 -8.17 -20.93 -2.87
C GLN A 160 -9.62 -20.58 -2.50
N LYS A 161 -9.85 -20.01 -1.32
CA LYS A 161 -11.17 -19.52 -0.87
C LYS A 161 -11.07 -18.04 -0.55
N PRO A 162 -11.99 -17.18 -1.04
CA PRO A 162 -12.03 -15.81 -0.59
C PRO A 162 -12.15 -15.78 0.95
N ASN A 163 -11.38 -14.89 1.60
CA ASN A 163 -11.37 -14.63 3.06
C ASN A 163 -10.48 -15.53 3.95
N VAL A 164 -9.46 -16.21 3.40
CA VAL A 164 -8.39 -16.84 4.23
C VAL A 164 -7.02 -16.18 4.06
N ASN A 165 -6.98 -14.93 3.57
CA ASN A 165 -5.75 -14.19 3.27
C ASN A 165 -5.18 -13.42 4.49
N MET A 166 -5.05 -14.07 5.65
CA MET A 166 -4.54 -13.41 6.86
C MET A 166 -3.67 -14.35 7.72
N GLU A 167 -3.28 -15.50 7.18
CA GLU A 167 -2.55 -16.50 7.97
C GLU A 167 -1.17 -15.98 8.40
N GLU A 168 -0.45 -15.31 7.52
CA GLU A 168 0.92 -14.85 7.82
C GLU A 168 0.95 -13.75 8.88
N GLU A 169 -0.01 -12.83 8.86
CA GLU A 169 -0.14 -11.82 9.91
C GLU A 169 -0.62 -12.42 11.23
N ALA A 170 -1.57 -13.37 11.21
CA ALA A 170 -2.01 -14.07 12.41
C ALA A 170 -0.88 -14.87 13.06
N VAL A 171 -0.05 -15.55 12.27
CA VAL A 171 1.14 -16.27 12.74
C VAL A 171 2.15 -15.31 13.35
N GLU A 172 2.42 -14.17 12.71
CA GLU A 172 3.36 -13.18 13.26
C GLU A 172 2.85 -12.58 14.58
N PHE A 173 1.57 -12.22 14.67
CA PHE A 173 1.01 -11.70 15.92
C PHE A 173 1.06 -12.75 17.04
N ALA A 174 0.74 -14.01 16.74
CA ALA A 174 0.87 -15.10 17.70
C ALA A 174 2.33 -15.27 18.16
N ARG A 175 3.30 -15.21 17.25
CA ARG A 175 4.74 -15.24 17.57
C ARG A 175 5.11 -14.11 18.52
N ILE A 176 4.78 -12.86 18.16
CA ILE A 176 5.07 -11.66 18.97
C ILE A 176 4.51 -11.80 20.39
N MET A 177 3.28 -12.28 20.53
CA MET A 177 2.64 -12.48 21.83
C MET A 177 3.31 -13.58 22.66
N ASN A 178 3.59 -14.74 22.04
CA ASN A 178 4.16 -15.90 22.72
C ASN A 178 5.62 -15.66 23.13
N GLU A 179 6.42 -15.04 22.26
CA GLU A 179 7.83 -14.74 22.49
C GLU A 179 8.03 -13.43 23.28
N LYS A 180 6.97 -12.65 23.49
CA LYS A 180 7.01 -11.31 24.10
C LYS A 180 7.99 -10.39 23.37
N ASP A 181 7.97 -10.44 22.04
CA ASP A 181 8.85 -9.65 21.18
C ASP A 181 8.39 -8.19 21.12
N THR A 182 8.73 -7.42 22.16
CA THR A 182 8.35 -6.01 22.28
C THR A 182 8.97 -5.13 21.18
N LYS A 183 10.05 -5.58 20.54
CA LYS A 183 10.70 -4.83 19.46
C LYS A 183 9.88 -4.93 18.18
N ALA A 184 9.46 -6.13 17.81
CA ALA A 184 8.57 -6.34 16.66
C ALA A 184 7.22 -5.63 16.86
N ALA A 185 6.64 -5.72 18.06
CA ALA A 185 5.41 -4.99 18.40
C ALA A 185 5.57 -3.46 18.22
N ALA A 186 6.65 -2.89 18.77
CA ALA A 186 6.91 -1.45 18.66
C ALA A 186 7.16 -1.00 17.22
N GLU A 187 7.77 -1.85 16.38
CA GLU A 187 7.98 -1.52 14.97
C GLU A 187 6.66 -1.50 14.19
N LEU A 188 5.76 -2.45 14.43
CA LEU A 188 4.43 -2.45 13.82
C LEU A 188 3.59 -1.26 14.27
N GLU A 189 3.67 -0.90 15.56
CA GLU A 189 3.05 0.31 16.10
C GLU A 189 3.61 1.57 15.42
N ARG A 190 4.93 1.65 15.23
CA ARG A 190 5.59 2.78 14.55
C ARG A 190 5.08 2.92 13.11
N ILE A 191 5.04 1.82 12.35
CA ILE A 191 4.52 1.81 10.96
C ILE A 191 3.06 2.27 10.96
N SER A 192 2.22 1.71 11.83
CA SER A 192 0.80 2.07 11.93
C SER A 192 0.61 3.57 12.20
N ASN A 193 1.37 4.13 13.16
CA ASN A 193 1.33 5.55 13.48
C ASN A 193 1.73 6.45 12.30
N ILE A 194 2.75 6.07 11.53
CA ILE A 194 3.15 6.81 10.32
C ILE A 194 2.03 6.76 9.28
N VAL A 195 1.47 5.58 9.02
CA VAL A 195 0.39 5.41 8.03
C VAL A 195 -0.84 6.23 8.42
N LEU A 196 -1.22 6.25 9.70
CA LEU A 196 -2.32 7.08 10.21
C LEU A 196 -2.03 8.57 10.02
N ARG A 197 -0.81 9.04 10.29
CA ARG A 197 -0.41 10.43 10.02
C ARG A 197 -0.50 10.77 8.54
N VAL A 198 0.09 9.95 7.68
CA VAL A 198 0.10 10.16 6.22
C VAL A 198 -1.33 10.20 5.69
N THR A 199 -2.14 9.19 5.95
CA THR A 199 -3.53 9.12 5.45
C THR A 199 -4.40 10.24 6.00
N THR A 200 -4.25 10.61 7.27
CA THR A 200 -4.97 11.75 7.87
C THR A 200 -4.60 13.07 7.21
N ASP A 201 -3.31 13.32 7.01
CA ASP A 201 -2.82 14.54 6.36
C ASP A 201 -3.31 14.63 4.92
N LEU A 202 -3.19 13.55 4.14
CA LEU A 202 -3.70 13.49 2.76
C LEU A 202 -5.19 13.79 2.64
N ARG A 203 -6.02 13.29 3.57
CA ARG A 203 -7.45 13.63 3.63
C ARG A 203 -7.68 15.10 3.93
N ARG A 204 -7.03 15.61 4.99
CA ARG A 204 -7.23 16.99 5.47
C ARG A 204 -6.78 18.02 4.45
N GLN A 205 -5.65 17.79 3.77
CA GLN A 205 -5.18 18.62 2.65
C GLN A 205 -6.22 18.76 1.53
N ASN A 206 -7.10 17.76 1.38
CA ASN A 206 -8.10 17.68 0.31
C ASN A 206 -9.54 17.91 0.80
N GLY A 207 -9.74 18.43 2.02
CA GLY A 207 -11.06 18.75 2.54
C GLY A 207 -11.95 17.53 2.83
N ILE A 208 -11.40 16.31 2.83
CA ILE A 208 -12.11 15.10 3.22
C ILE A 208 -12.10 15.06 4.75
N LEU A 209 -13.11 15.65 5.39
CA LEU A 209 -13.17 15.78 6.85
C LEU A 209 -14.29 14.89 7.41
N TYR A 210 -13.92 14.00 8.34
CA TYR A 210 -14.90 13.16 9.03
C TYR A 210 -15.54 13.92 10.19
N PRO A 211 -16.73 13.54 10.66
CA PRO A 211 -17.34 14.15 11.85
C PRO A 211 -16.40 14.13 13.07
N ALA A 212 -15.60 13.08 13.22
CA ALA A 212 -14.60 12.95 14.28
C ALA A 212 -13.42 13.92 14.17
N ASP A 213 -13.17 14.54 12.99
CA ASP A 213 -12.11 15.55 12.81
C ASP A 213 -12.51 16.93 13.36
N LYS A 214 -13.79 17.15 13.69
CA LYS A 214 -14.33 18.44 14.16
C LYS A 214 -14.24 18.62 15.68
N GLN A 215 -13.71 17.63 16.39
CA GLN A 215 -13.49 17.66 17.84
C GLN A 215 -12.05 18.02 18.17
#